data_AF-R0KNI6-F1
#
_entry.id   AF-R0KNI6-F1
#
_cell.length_a   1.000
_cell.length_b   1.000
_cell.length_c   1.000
_cell.angle_alpha   90.00
_cell.angle_beta   90.00
_cell.angle_gamma   90.00
#
_symmetry.space_group_name_H-M   'P 1'
#
loop_
_entity.id
_entity.type
_entity.pdbx_description
1 polymer ?
#
loop_
_entity_poly.entity_id
_entity_poly.type
_entity_poly.pdbx_seq_one_letter_code
_entity_poly.pdbx_strand_id
1 'polypeptide(L)'
;MMIVYNFCDSANFYPQMLDEVEIWRMKKLLKNLRNSRGNGTSMISLIIPPKDQIHRVLRMLTDEYGTASNIKSRVNRLSVMGAITSAQAKTKNI
;
A
#
# COMPACT_ATOMS: atom_id res chain seq x y z
N MET A 1 12.22 -2.56 -4.07
CA MET A 1 11.26 -3.34 -4.88
C MET A 1 9.90 -2.77 -4.56
N MET A 2 9.37 -1.92 -5.44
CA MET A 2 8.05 -1.32 -5.28
C MET A 2 7.06 -2.38 -5.75
N ILE A 3 6.42 -3.07 -4.81
CA ILE A 3 5.37 -4.04 -5.13
C ILE A 3 4.13 -3.20 -5.46
N VAL A 4 3.98 -2.85 -6.74
CA VAL A 4 2.77 -2.26 -7.29
C VAL A 4 2.08 -3.37 -8.07
N TYR A 5 1.06 -4.01 -7.48
CA TYR A 5 0.20 -4.89 -8.23
C TYR A 5 -1.09 -4.20 -8.62
N ASN A 6 -1.31 -4.16 -9.93
CA ASN A 6 -2.52 -3.91 -10.69
C ASN A 6 -3.33 -2.67 -10.33
N PHE A 7 -2.96 -1.60 -11.02
CA PHE A 7 -3.83 -0.48 -11.35
C PHE A 7 -4.96 -1.00 -12.25
N CYS A 8 -6.14 -1.26 -11.64
CA CYS A 8 -7.36 -1.55 -12.37
C CYS A 8 -8.19 -0.27 -12.49
N ASP A 9 -8.29 0.18 -13.74
CA ASP A 9 -9.12 1.22 -14.35
C ASP A 9 -9.04 2.67 -13.86
N SER A 10 -8.48 3.50 -14.75
CA SER A 10 -8.51 4.97 -14.77
C SER A 10 -9.92 5.53 -15.06
N ALA A 11 -10.98 4.95 -14.52
CA ALA A 11 -12.35 5.37 -14.81
C ALA A 11 -12.98 6.01 -13.57
N ASN A 12 -12.83 7.34 -13.52
CA ASN A 12 -13.65 8.28 -12.75
C ASN A 12 -13.35 8.48 -11.26
N PHE A 13 -12.29 9.23 -10.97
CA PHE A 13 -12.25 10.06 -9.78
C PHE A 13 -13.17 11.28 -10.02
N TYR A 14 -14.42 11.26 -9.55
CA TYR A 14 -15.33 12.41 -9.61
C TYR A 14 -15.21 13.24 -8.32
N PRO A 15 -14.49 14.38 -8.33
CA PRO A 15 -14.26 15.19 -7.13
C PRO A 15 -15.46 16.08 -6.76
N GLN A 16 -16.59 15.95 -7.46
CA GLN A 16 -17.68 16.94 -7.44
C GLN A 16 -18.76 16.67 -6.38
N MET A 17 -18.63 15.57 -5.61
CA MET A 17 -19.53 15.17 -4.51
C MET A 17 -18.77 14.75 -3.25
N LEU A 18 -17.54 15.22 -3.06
CA LEU A 18 -16.74 14.91 -1.86
C LEU A 18 -16.83 16.07 -0.87
N ASP A 19 -16.97 15.74 0.41
CA ASP A 19 -16.85 16.69 1.52
C ASP A 19 -15.52 17.45 1.39
N GLU A 20 -15.56 18.78 1.49
CA GLU A 20 -14.38 19.64 1.38
C GLU A 20 -13.30 19.24 2.40
N VAL A 21 -13.72 18.73 3.56
CA VAL A 21 -12.84 18.21 4.60
C VAL A 21 -12.09 16.96 4.12
N GLU A 22 -12.76 16.07 3.39
CA GLU A 22 -12.17 14.83 2.88
C GLU A 22 -11.17 15.11 1.75
N ILE A 23 -11.52 16.05 0.87
CA ILE A 23 -10.59 16.57 -0.16
C ILE A 23 -9.34 17.16 0.51
N TRP A 24 -9.50 17.93 1.58
CA TRP A 24 -8.37 18.51 2.32
C TRP A 24 -7.49 17.42 2.97
N ARG A 25 -8.10 16.41 3.61
CA ARG A 25 -7.37 15.27 4.20
C ARG A 25 -6.56 14.52 3.15
N MET A 26 -7.16 14.25 1.98
CA MET A 26 -6.48 13.59 0.87
C MET A 26 -5.31 14.42 0.34
N LYS A 27 -5.51 15.73 0.11
CA LYS A 27 -4.44 16.64 -0.34
C LYS A 27 -3.29 16.71 0.67
N LYS A 28 -3.59 16.75 1.97
CA LYS A 28 -2.59 16.76 3.03
C LYS A 28 -1.81 15.45 3.09
N LEU A 29 -2.50 14.31 2.96
CA LEU A 29 -1.86 12.99 2.89
C LEU A 29 -0.90 12.90 1.69
N LEU A 30 -1.33 13.33 0.50
CA LEU A 30 -0.49 13.37 -0.69
C LEU A 30 0.75 14.25 -0.51
N LYS A 31 0.61 15.43 0.11
CA LYS A 31 1.75 16.31 0.40
C LYS A 31 2.74 15.64 1.35
N ASN A 32 2.25 14.99 2.39
CA ASN A 32 3.09 14.27 3.34
C ASN A 32 3.83 13.11 2.66
N LEU A 33 3.12 12.27 1.88
CA LEU A 33 3.72 11.15 1.16
C LEU A 33 4.76 11.60 0.13
N ARG A 34 4.56 12.73 -0.56
CA ARG A 34 5.55 13.31 -1.48
C ARG A 34 6.81 13.79 -0.75
N ASN A 35 6.67 14.29 0.47
CA ASN A 35 7.77 14.78 1.29
C ASN A 35 8.47 13.67 2.08
N SER A 36 7.85 12.51 2.22
CA SER A 36 8.43 11.33 2.87
C SER A 36 9.67 10.86 2.10
N ARG A 37 10.85 11.22 2.60
CA ARG A 37 12.13 10.71 2.11
C ARG A 37 12.62 9.59 3.03
N GLY A 38 12.84 8.41 2.48
CA GLY A 38 13.51 7.27 3.12
C GLY A 38 14.61 6.71 2.23
N ASN A 39 15.40 5.75 2.73
CA ASN A 39 16.45 5.06 1.95
C ASN A 39 15.84 4.16 0.86
N GLY A 40 15.34 4.77 -0.23
CA GLY A 40 15.06 4.19 -1.54
C GLY A 40 14.00 3.08 -1.68
N THR A 41 13.64 2.35 -0.63
CA THR A 41 12.85 1.09 -0.78
C THR A 41 11.89 0.76 0.38
N SER A 42 11.62 1.69 1.30
CA SER A 42 10.88 1.39 2.54
C SER A 42 9.37 1.65 2.48
N MET A 43 8.84 2.07 1.32
CA MET A 43 7.42 2.37 1.18
C MET A 43 6.70 1.26 0.43
N ILE A 44 5.65 0.72 1.06
CA ILE A 44 4.71 -0.23 0.46
C ILE A 44 3.37 0.48 0.31
N SER A 45 2.79 0.43 -0.89
CA SER A 45 1.44 0.93 -1.16
C SER A 45 0.58 -0.24 -1.61
N LEU A 46 -0.58 -0.40 -0.98
CA LEU A 46 -1.57 -1.43 -1.32
C LEU A 46 -2.89 -0.73 -1.64
N ILE A 47 -3.42 -0.98 -2.84
CA ILE A 47 -4.71 -0.47 -3.28
C ILE A 47 -5.58 -1.70 -3.56
N ILE A 48 -6.76 -1.75 -2.95
CA ILE A 48 -7.70 -2.86 -3.08
C ILE A 48 -8.96 -2.33 -3.75
N PRO A 49 -9.35 -2.83 -4.94
CA PRO A 49 -10.56 -2.39 -5.58
C PRO A 49 -11.81 -2.92 -4.83
N PRO A 50 -12.95 -2.22 -4.89
CA PRO A 50 -14.16 -2.49 -4.08
C PRO A 50 -14.91 -3.80 -4.41
N LYS A 51 -14.31 -4.73 -5.14
CA LYS A 51 -14.88 -6.03 -5.51
C LYS A 51 -13.88 -7.18 -5.36
N ASP A 52 -12.67 -6.90 -4.88
CA ASP A 52 -11.68 -7.95 -4.68
C ASP A 52 -11.96 -8.73 -3.40
N GLN A 53 -11.61 -10.01 -3.41
CA GLN A 53 -11.76 -10.85 -2.23
C GLN A 53 -10.59 -10.63 -1.28
N ILE A 54 -10.88 -10.37 0.00
CA ILE A 54 -9.87 -10.18 1.05
C ILE A 54 -8.90 -11.37 1.11
N HIS A 55 -9.41 -12.59 0.96
CA HIS A 55 -8.60 -13.81 0.97
C HIS A 55 -7.54 -13.83 -0.14
N ARG A 56 -7.86 -13.31 -1.33
CA ARG A 56 -6.92 -13.23 -2.46
C ARG A 56 -5.78 -12.25 -2.16
N VAL A 57 -6.12 -11.09 -1.59
CA VAL A 57 -5.12 -10.08 -1.17
C VAL A 57 -4.23 -10.62 -0.04
N LEU A 58 -4.80 -11.33 0.95
CA LEU A 58 -4.04 -11.95 2.03
C LEU A 58 -3.05 -13.02 1.51
N ARG A 59 -3.47 -13.81 0.52
CA ARG A 59 -2.59 -14.78 -0.13
C ARG A 59 -1.44 -14.09 -0.86
N MET A 60 -1.74 -13.07 -1.67
CA MET A 60 -0.73 -12.26 -2.36
C MET A 60 0.30 -11.68 -1.39
N LEU A 61 -0.15 -11.09 -0.27
CA LEU A 61 0.74 -10.54 0.75
C LEU A 61 1.62 -11.62 1.40
N THR A 62 1.12 -12.85 1.55
CA THR A 62 1.89 -13.97 2.11
C THR A 62 2.98 -14.44 1.12
N ASP A 63 2.65 -14.51 -0.17
CA ASP A 63 3.60 -14.88 -1.21
C ASP A 63 4.71 -13.80 -1.34
N GLU A 64 4.33 -12.52 -1.28
CA GLU A 64 5.27 -11.40 -1.26
C GLU A 64 6.15 -11.36 -0.01
N TYR A 65 5.61 -11.77 1.15
CA TYR A 65 6.41 -11.91 2.37
C TYR A 65 7.51 -12.96 2.21
N GLY A 66 7.19 -14.10 1.57
CA GLY A 66 8.16 -15.13 1.23
C GLY A 66 9.26 -14.61 0.30
N THR A 67 8.87 -13.86 -0.74
CA THR A 67 9.83 -13.24 -1.67
C THR A 67 10.71 -12.18 -1.01
N ALA A 68 10.15 -11.37 -0.10
CA ALA A 68 10.88 -10.34 0.63
C ALA A 68 11.98 -10.92 1.54
N SER A 69 11.85 -12.18 1.98
CA SER A 69 12.87 -12.85 2.79
C SER A 69 14.22 -13.00 2.07
N ASN A 70 14.22 -13.00 0.72
CA ASN A 70 15.40 -13.12 -0.11
C ASN A 70 16.17 -11.79 -0.32
N ILE A 71 15.67 -10.67 0.23
CA ILE A 71 16.37 -9.38 0.14
C ILE A 71 17.71 -9.46 0.89
N LYS A 72 18.81 -9.17 0.19
CA LYS A 72 20.19 -9.28 0.70
C LYS A 72 20.46 -8.32 1.88
N SER A 73 20.00 -7.07 1.78
CA SER A 73 20.16 -6.08 2.86
C SER A 73 19.25 -6.40 4.04
N ARG A 74 19.84 -6.67 5.22
CA ARG A 74 19.09 -6.97 6.45
C ARG A 74 18.10 -5.87 6.82
N VAL A 75 18.52 -4.60 6.75
CA VAL A 75 17.68 -3.45 7.14
C VAL A 75 16.49 -3.33 6.19
N ASN A 76 16.71 -3.44 4.88
CA ASN A 76 15.62 -3.33 3.91
C ASN A 76 14.67 -4.51 4.00
N ARG A 77 15.20 -5.72 4.23
CA ARG A 77 14.40 -6.92 4.44
C ARG A 77 13.44 -6.77 5.62
N LEU A 78 13.94 -6.33 6.78
CA LEU A 78 13.12 -6.11 7.98
C LEU A 78 12.06 -5.03 7.74
N SER A 79 12.43 -3.93 7.08
CA SER A 79 11.47 -2.86 6.76
C SER A 79 10.34 -3.34 5.85
N VAL A 80 10.65 -4.14 4.82
CA VAL A 80 9.64 -4.69 3.90
C VAL A 80 8.76 -5.73 4.59
N MET A 81 9.35 -6.67 5.32
CA MET A 81 8.61 -7.71 6.03
C MET A 81 7.64 -7.10 7.06
N GLY A 82 8.11 -6.13 7.86
CA GLY A 82 7.28 -5.45 8.85
C GLY A 82 6.12 -4.66 8.24
N ALA A 83 6.34 -4.01 7.09
CA ALA A 83 5.29 -3.31 6.36
C ALA A 83 4.24 -4.28 5.78
N ILE A 84 4.65 -5.45 5.27
CA ILE A 84 3.72 -6.49 4.80
C ILE A 84 2.88 -7.05 5.95
N THR A 85 3.49 -7.38 7.09
CA THR A 85 2.76 -7.84 8.30
C THR A 85 1.75 -6.79 8.77
N SER A 86 2.13 -5.50 8.74
CA SER A 86 1.23 -4.40 9.11
C SER A 86 0.04 -4.30 8.14
N ALA A 87 0.28 -4.45 6.84
CA ALA A 87 -0.78 -4.46 5.83
C ALA A 87 -1.75 -5.64 6.03
N GLN A 88 -1.23 -6.85 6.28
CA GLN A 88 -2.05 -8.02 6.57
C GLN A 88 -2.94 -7.81 7.79
N ALA A 89 -2.41 -7.23 8.87
CA ALA A 89 -3.19 -6.93 10.07
C ALA A 89 -4.31 -5.92 9.80
N LYS A 90 -4.05 -4.90 8.96
CA LYS A 90 -5.05 -3.90 8.60
C LYS A 90 -6.17 -4.50 7.74
N THR A 91 -5.83 -5.30 6.72
CA THR A 91 -6.79 -5.92 5.80
C THR A 91 -7.71 -6.93 6.50
N LYS A 92 -7.27 -7.58 7.58
CA LYS A 92 -8.13 -8.46 8.39
C LYS A 92 -9.21 -7.72 9.17
N ASN A 93 -9.02 -6.43 9.42
CA ASN A 93 -9.88 -5.60 10.26
C ASN A 93 -10.74 -4.61 9.44
N ILE A 94 -10.82 -4.79 8.12
CA ILE A 94 -11.72 -4.06 7.21
C ILE A 94 -12.91 -4.96 6.92
#